data_AF-A0A973M107-F1
#
_entry.id   AF-A0A973M107-F1
#
_cell.length_a   1.000
_cell.length_b   1.000
_cell.length_c   1.000
_cell.angle_alpha   90.00
_cell.angle_beta   90.00
_cell.angle_gamma   90.00
#
_symmetry.space_group_name_H-M   'P 1'
#
loop_
_entity.id
_entity.type
_entity.pdbx_description
1 polymer ?
#
loop_
_entity_poly.entity_id
_entity_poly.type
_entity_poly.pdbx_seq_one_letter_code
_entity_poly.pdbx_strand_id
1 'polypeptide(L)'
;MPASSRRDFLRIGGAAGGGLALAGGFPAFTAHAAPDRPTDVDLVPEGEATTMWYRTPADEARIIQEALPVGNGRLGALVGCDPADDFLYLTDGAFWSGGRNDTLTDDGQLPYGKDDFGSFGLLAKLRIALPGHAGAALSGYRRQLDLSNGVVSASYRLNGVRYRREVYASHPDDVVVVRLTGGPHTGTISLEGTHGETTTGRDGRLSFADSLANGLRYAAAVTAVSSTGRISVDHDTLSFVDCRELVIVVCGGTNYSPDAASDFRDAKNDPLTVAEGKVTAAARVSGTKLLTTHVADYQRQYDKFTIDLGRSTPVQRSLDSWSRIAVRYTDRTTPDPELEAAYVQYGRYLTITGSRDRLPMNLQGIWVHNNTPDWYADYHTDINVQMNYWLADPAGLGENSYALARYCVSQLPVWTDVTKRLFNNEHNRFRNSSGKVAGWAVAFSTNIYGGSGWAWHPSGNAWLCNSLWRHYEYSQDRAYLELIYPVLKGAAEFWQARLITTKVTDADGTSREMLIDDTAWSPEHGPDSKGITYAQELVWELFEEFTTASRALGRDSELAADLAAMQDKLYLPRVSPKTGWLEEWMSPDNLGETTHRHLSP
;
A
#
# COMPACT_ATOMS: atom_id res chain seq x y z
N MET A 1 34.83 -37.60 -1.47
CA MET A 1 33.50 -36.98 -1.28
C MET A 1 33.56 -35.61 -1.92
N PRO A 2 32.76 -35.29 -2.95
CA PRO A 2 32.82 -33.98 -3.57
C PRO A 2 32.11 -32.94 -2.70
N ALA A 3 32.73 -31.76 -2.61
CA ALA A 3 32.26 -30.62 -1.84
C ALA A 3 30.95 -30.06 -2.42
N SER A 4 29.93 -29.93 -1.56
CA SER A 4 28.68 -29.24 -1.90
C SER A 4 28.95 -27.76 -2.14
N SER A 5 28.30 -27.21 -3.15
CA SER A 5 28.47 -25.81 -3.54
C SER A 5 27.57 -24.89 -2.70
N ARG A 6 27.91 -23.61 -2.56
CA ARG A 6 27.04 -22.57 -1.92
C ARG A 6 25.62 -22.53 -2.52
N ARG A 7 25.42 -23.02 -3.75
CA ARG A 7 24.10 -23.14 -4.40
C ARG A 7 23.20 -24.22 -3.76
N ASP A 8 23.78 -25.25 -3.16
CA ASP A 8 23.00 -26.33 -2.51
C ASP A 8 22.51 -25.89 -1.12
N PHE A 9 23.22 -24.97 -0.47
CA PHE A 9 22.81 -24.40 0.83
C PHE A 9 21.56 -23.51 0.71
N LEU A 10 21.38 -22.81 -0.42
CA LEU A 10 20.20 -21.99 -0.68
C LEU A 10 18.94 -22.81 -0.96
N ARG A 11 19.06 -24.10 -1.33
CA ARG A 11 17.89 -24.98 -1.50
C ARG A 11 17.35 -25.57 -0.20
N ILE A 12 18.17 -25.60 0.86
CA ILE A 12 17.81 -26.25 2.13
C ILE A 12 17.31 -25.22 3.17
N GLY A 13 17.70 -23.94 3.04
CA GLY A 13 17.23 -22.87 3.94
C GLY A 13 15.78 -22.39 3.73
N GLY A 14 15.17 -22.68 2.57
CA GLY A 14 13.81 -22.21 2.24
C GLY A 14 12.66 -23.05 2.79
N ALA A 15 12.93 -24.23 3.35
CA ALA A 15 11.89 -25.22 3.64
C ALA A 15 11.37 -25.22 5.10
N ALA A 16 11.98 -24.46 6.02
CA ALA A 16 11.60 -24.50 7.44
C ALA A 16 10.63 -23.40 7.90
N GLY A 17 10.26 -22.44 7.03
CA GLY A 17 9.29 -21.37 7.33
C GLY A 17 8.08 -21.29 6.39
N GLY A 18 8.04 -22.13 5.34
CA GLY A 18 7.07 -22.01 4.22
C GLY A 18 5.82 -22.89 4.32
N GLY A 19 5.44 -23.33 5.52
CA GLY A 19 4.40 -24.37 5.71
C GLY A 19 2.94 -23.89 5.76
N LEU A 20 2.66 -22.58 5.70
CA LEU A 20 1.30 -22.04 5.90
C LEU A 20 0.78 -21.14 4.77
N ALA A 21 1.52 -20.99 3.65
CA ALA A 21 1.23 -20.01 2.60
C ALA A 21 0.66 -20.60 1.29
N LEU A 22 0.00 -21.76 1.34
CA LEU A 22 -0.74 -22.33 0.19
C LEU A 22 -2.25 -22.07 0.24
N ALA A 23 -2.74 -21.35 1.25
CA ALA A 23 -4.05 -20.70 1.22
C ALA A 23 -3.81 -19.25 0.79
N GLY A 24 -4.28 -18.85 -0.39
CA GLY A 24 -3.92 -17.61 -1.10
C GLY A 24 -4.31 -16.27 -0.46
N GLY A 25 -4.52 -16.21 0.87
CA GLY A 25 -4.84 -14.99 1.61
C GLY A 25 -3.66 -14.46 2.45
N PHE A 26 -3.81 -13.23 2.94
CA PHE A 26 -2.93 -12.64 3.96
C PHE A 26 -3.32 -13.08 5.37
N PRO A 27 -2.43 -12.95 6.38
CA PRO A 27 -2.81 -13.15 7.78
C PRO A 27 -3.83 -12.10 8.23
N ALA A 28 -4.88 -12.52 8.94
CA ALA A 28 -5.81 -11.61 9.61
C ALA A 28 -5.19 -10.95 10.85
N PHE A 29 -5.77 -9.85 11.34
CA PHE A 29 -5.36 -9.21 12.59
C PHE A 29 -5.68 -10.11 13.79
N THR A 30 -4.72 -10.94 14.18
CA THR A 30 -4.88 -11.97 15.22
C THR A 30 -3.68 -11.96 16.17
N ALA A 31 -3.81 -12.65 17.31
CA ALA A 31 -2.69 -12.91 18.19
C ALA A 31 -1.63 -13.76 17.47
N HIS A 32 -0.35 -13.42 17.66
CA HIS A 32 0.77 -14.19 17.12
C HIS A 32 1.77 -14.55 18.22
N ALA A 33 2.64 -15.51 17.90
CA ALA A 33 3.76 -15.85 18.77
C ALA A 33 4.70 -14.64 18.93
N ALA A 34 5.42 -14.60 20.06
CA ALA A 34 6.45 -13.59 20.27
C ALA A 34 7.49 -13.65 19.12
N PRO A 35 7.86 -12.52 18.51
CA PRO A 35 8.83 -12.52 17.44
C PRO A 35 10.23 -12.83 17.97
N ASP A 36 11.09 -13.31 17.07
CA ASP A 36 12.52 -13.44 17.33
C ASP A 36 13.12 -12.08 17.73
N ARG A 37 14.04 -12.11 18.70
CA ARG A 37 14.67 -10.91 19.28
C ARG A 37 16.16 -10.91 18.95
N PRO A 38 16.56 -10.53 17.71
CA PRO A 38 17.96 -10.48 17.33
C PRO A 38 18.72 -9.48 18.20
N THR A 39 19.97 -9.82 18.54
CA THR A 39 20.87 -8.97 19.35
C THR A 39 22.00 -8.36 18.55
N ASP A 40 22.19 -8.78 17.31
CA ASP A 40 23.41 -8.55 16.52
C ASP A 40 23.16 -7.57 15.36
N VAL A 41 22.20 -6.65 15.54
CA VAL A 41 21.90 -5.59 14.57
C VAL A 41 22.03 -4.24 15.27
N ASP A 42 22.90 -3.40 14.71
CA ASP A 42 23.07 -2.02 15.14
C ASP A 42 22.31 -1.06 14.21
N LEU A 43 21.86 0.05 14.76
CA LEU A 43 21.34 1.15 13.95
C LEU A 43 22.47 1.72 13.09
N VAL A 44 22.16 2.04 11.82
CA VAL A 44 23.05 2.86 11.00
C VAL A 44 23.25 4.20 11.71
N PRO A 45 24.49 4.62 12.00
CA PRO A 45 24.75 5.86 12.72
C PRO A 45 24.22 7.09 11.97
N GLU A 46 23.79 8.13 12.70
CA GLU A 46 23.19 9.35 12.11
C GLU A 46 24.06 10.03 11.03
N GLY A 47 25.39 9.94 11.14
CA GLY A 47 26.32 10.51 10.16
C GLY A 47 26.43 9.72 8.85
N GLU A 48 25.93 8.49 8.83
CA GLU A 48 25.97 7.54 7.70
C GLU A 48 24.55 7.25 7.16
N ALA A 49 23.52 7.44 8.00
CA ALA A 49 22.13 7.18 7.64
C ALA A 49 21.62 8.15 6.56
N THR A 50 20.83 7.61 5.63
CA THR A 50 20.06 8.42 4.69
C THR A 50 18.87 9.01 5.44
N THR A 51 18.85 10.33 5.62
CA THR A 51 17.82 11.01 6.42
C THR A 51 17.14 12.13 5.64
N MET A 52 15.87 12.33 5.94
CA MET A 52 15.14 13.55 5.61
C MET A 52 14.84 14.30 6.91
N TRP A 53 15.30 15.55 7.05
CA TRP A 53 15.27 16.26 8.33
C TRP A 53 14.71 17.68 8.21
N TYR A 54 14.19 18.19 9.34
CA TYR A 54 13.43 19.43 9.45
C TYR A 54 13.74 20.15 10.77
N ARG A 55 13.56 21.48 10.79
CA ARG A 55 13.89 22.36 11.93
C ARG A 55 12.69 22.76 12.79
N THR A 56 11.48 22.37 12.39
CA THR A 56 10.25 22.67 13.12
C THR A 56 9.40 21.40 13.24
N PRO A 57 8.59 21.25 14.30
CA PRO A 57 7.53 20.26 14.35
C PRO A 57 6.59 20.37 13.15
N ALA A 58 5.84 19.31 12.86
CA ALA A 58 4.75 19.40 11.90
C ALA A 58 3.60 20.24 12.49
N ASP A 59 3.00 21.08 11.66
CA ASP A 59 1.73 21.73 11.97
C ASP A 59 0.58 20.72 11.83
N GLU A 60 -0.22 20.52 12.88
CA GLU A 60 -1.34 19.57 12.86
C GLU A 60 -2.35 19.91 11.76
N ALA A 61 -2.59 21.19 11.50
CA ALA A 61 -3.50 21.62 10.44
C ALA A 61 -2.99 21.26 9.03
N ARG A 62 -1.71 20.91 8.90
CA ARG A 62 -1.04 20.51 7.65
C ARG A 62 -0.37 19.15 7.80
N ILE A 63 -0.98 18.25 8.59
CA ILE A 63 -0.31 17.02 8.98
C ILE A 63 0.01 16.10 7.81
N ILE A 64 -0.85 16.04 6.78
CA ILE A 64 -0.56 15.22 5.59
C ILE A 64 0.62 15.75 4.78
N GLN A 65 0.90 17.06 4.84
CA GLN A 65 2.02 17.69 4.15
C GLN A 65 3.31 17.67 4.97
N GLU A 66 3.22 17.75 6.30
CA GLU A 66 4.37 17.97 7.17
C GLU A 66 4.74 16.81 8.09
N ALA A 67 3.85 15.84 8.33
CA ALA A 67 4.17 14.66 9.13
C ALA A 67 5.32 13.86 8.54
N LEU A 68 5.93 13.02 9.39
CA LEU A 68 6.76 11.92 8.92
C LEU A 68 5.95 10.62 9.02
N PRO A 69 5.76 9.89 7.91
CA PRO A 69 5.06 8.61 7.95
C PRO A 69 5.93 7.55 8.63
N VAL A 70 5.30 6.64 9.37
CA VAL A 70 5.84 5.32 9.72
C VAL A 70 4.79 4.27 9.41
N GLY A 71 5.22 3.04 9.15
CA GLY A 71 4.29 1.95 8.90
C GLY A 71 4.94 0.58 8.96
N ASN A 72 4.13 -0.44 9.19
CA ASN A 72 4.58 -1.83 9.23
C ASN A 72 3.93 -2.70 8.14
N GLY A 73 3.36 -2.08 7.11
CA GLY A 73 2.58 -2.73 6.06
C GLY A 73 1.14 -3.06 6.45
N ARG A 74 0.72 -2.78 7.70
CA ARG A 74 -0.66 -2.88 8.19
C ARG A 74 -1.10 -1.60 8.91
N LEU A 75 -0.38 -1.28 9.99
CA LEU A 75 -0.54 -0.06 10.76
C LEU A 75 0.31 1.04 10.14
N GLY A 76 -0.29 2.19 9.94
CA GLY A 76 0.39 3.43 9.58
C GLY A 76 0.27 4.46 10.71
N ALA A 77 1.22 5.39 10.76
CA ALA A 77 1.09 6.60 11.57
C ALA A 77 1.71 7.80 10.85
N LEU A 78 1.01 8.94 10.85
CA LEU A 78 1.60 10.25 10.54
C LEU A 78 2.02 10.92 11.85
N VAL A 79 3.32 11.21 12.01
CA VAL A 79 3.93 11.65 13.27
C VAL A 79 4.27 13.15 13.25
N GLY A 80 3.77 13.92 14.23
CA GLY A 80 3.97 15.38 14.31
C GLY A 80 5.32 15.84 14.89
N CYS A 81 5.84 15.11 15.88
CA CYS A 81 7.09 15.38 16.60
C CYS A 81 7.15 16.70 17.39
N ASP A 82 6.02 17.24 17.88
CA ASP A 82 6.07 18.42 18.74
C ASP A 82 6.62 18.09 20.15
N PRO A 83 7.60 18.85 20.68
CA PRO A 83 8.17 18.60 22.00
C PRO A 83 7.17 18.61 23.15
N ALA A 84 6.18 19.51 23.09
CA ALA A 84 5.21 19.76 24.15
C ALA A 84 3.87 19.06 23.91
N ASP A 85 3.49 18.81 22.67
CA ASP A 85 2.15 18.34 22.34
C ASP A 85 2.14 17.53 21.04
N ASP A 86 2.62 16.29 21.12
CA ASP A 86 2.74 15.43 19.94
C ASP A 86 1.44 14.72 19.61
N PHE A 87 1.27 14.40 18.33
CA PHE A 87 0.11 13.73 17.81
C PHE A 87 0.52 12.73 16.72
N LEU A 88 -0.11 11.55 16.77
CA LEU A 88 0.04 10.49 15.79
C LEU A 88 -1.34 10.15 15.23
N TYR A 89 -1.48 10.26 13.91
CA TYR A 89 -2.70 9.89 13.20
C TYR A 89 -2.54 8.45 12.74
N LEU A 90 -3.26 7.53 13.38
CA LEU A 90 -3.11 6.09 13.26
C LEU A 90 -4.10 5.51 12.27
N THR A 91 -3.64 4.59 11.43
CA THR A 91 -4.45 3.86 10.46
C THR A 91 -4.24 2.36 10.63
N ASP A 92 -5.24 1.57 10.23
CA ASP A 92 -5.10 0.14 9.93
C ASP A 92 -5.58 -0.08 8.49
N GLY A 93 -4.79 -0.73 7.65
CA GLY A 93 -5.08 -0.88 6.22
C GLY A 93 -6.43 -1.52 5.88
N ALA A 94 -7.07 -2.22 6.83
CA ALA A 94 -8.38 -2.83 6.66
C ALA A 94 -9.53 -2.03 7.33
N PHE A 95 -9.26 -0.82 7.84
CA PHE A 95 -10.28 0.06 8.39
C PHE A 95 -11.03 0.81 7.28
N TRP A 96 -12.11 0.18 6.79
CA TRP A 96 -12.85 0.59 5.59
C TRP A 96 -14.37 0.54 5.79
N SER A 97 -15.06 1.61 5.39
CA SER A 97 -16.53 1.60 5.21
C SER A 97 -16.93 0.90 3.90
N GLY A 98 -18.23 0.86 3.58
CA GLY A 98 -18.76 0.27 2.34
C GLY A 98 -18.87 -1.25 2.37
N GLY A 99 -19.05 -1.85 1.19
CA GLY A 99 -19.25 -3.30 1.05
C GLY A 99 -19.00 -3.80 -0.38
N ARG A 100 -19.69 -4.87 -0.79
CA ARG A 100 -19.50 -5.48 -2.11
C ARG A 100 -19.86 -4.57 -3.29
N ASN A 101 -20.63 -3.52 -3.05
CA ASN A 101 -21.08 -2.54 -4.05
C ASN A 101 -21.44 -3.18 -5.40
N ASP A 102 -22.42 -4.09 -5.38
CA ASP A 102 -22.71 -5.00 -6.49
C ASP A 102 -24.08 -4.75 -7.14
N THR A 103 -24.46 -3.48 -7.20
CA THR A 103 -25.65 -2.99 -7.93
C THR A 103 -25.25 -1.87 -8.88
N LEU A 104 -25.96 -1.77 -10.01
CA LEU A 104 -25.76 -0.66 -10.96
C LEU A 104 -26.77 0.46 -10.70
N THR A 105 -26.34 1.69 -10.96
CA THR A 105 -27.21 2.86 -11.10
C THR A 105 -27.87 2.86 -12.50
N ASP A 106 -28.89 3.72 -12.69
CA ASP A 106 -29.67 3.79 -13.95
C ASP A 106 -28.82 4.18 -15.17
N ASP A 107 -27.65 4.79 -14.96
CA ASP A 107 -26.66 5.12 -15.99
C ASP A 107 -25.62 4.01 -16.21
N GLY A 108 -25.79 2.85 -15.57
CA GLY A 108 -24.97 1.66 -15.77
C GLY A 108 -23.63 1.64 -15.03
N GLN A 109 -23.40 2.63 -14.15
CA GLN A 109 -22.22 2.71 -13.30
C GLN A 109 -22.44 1.96 -11.98
N LEU A 110 -21.36 1.73 -11.24
CA LEU A 110 -21.45 1.32 -9.85
C LEU A 110 -21.44 2.57 -8.97
N PRO A 111 -22.25 2.61 -7.89
CA PRO A 111 -22.19 3.70 -6.92
C PRO A 111 -20.75 3.99 -6.48
N TYR A 112 -20.42 5.27 -6.27
CA TYR A 112 -19.08 5.69 -5.88
C TYR A 112 -19.17 6.67 -4.71
N GLY A 113 -19.78 6.19 -3.63
CA GLY A 113 -20.00 6.92 -2.40
C GLY A 113 -19.38 6.20 -1.20
N LYS A 114 -19.22 6.93 -0.11
CA LYS A 114 -18.63 6.42 1.15
C LYS A 114 -19.44 5.28 1.77
N ASP A 115 -20.76 5.27 1.57
CA ASP A 115 -21.65 4.32 2.23
C ASP A 115 -21.83 3.04 1.43
N ASP A 116 -21.78 3.12 0.10
CA ASP A 116 -21.90 1.98 -0.82
C ASP A 116 -20.54 1.36 -1.14
N PHE A 117 -19.71 2.03 -1.95
CA PHE A 117 -18.37 1.65 -2.33
C PHE A 117 -17.43 1.62 -1.13
N GLY A 118 -17.50 2.62 -0.27
CA GLY A 118 -16.65 2.67 0.92
C GLY A 118 -15.48 3.63 0.83
N SER A 119 -14.85 3.85 1.98
CA SER A 119 -13.67 4.70 2.11
C SER A 119 -12.71 4.13 3.11
N PHE A 120 -11.42 4.24 2.80
CA PHE A 120 -10.36 4.09 3.79
C PHE A 120 -10.49 5.18 4.86
N GLY A 121 -10.29 4.83 6.12
CA GLY A 121 -10.47 5.73 7.25
C GLY A 121 -9.26 5.85 8.16
N LEU A 122 -9.29 6.90 8.98
CA LEU A 122 -8.37 7.08 10.10
C LEU A 122 -8.87 6.29 11.30
N LEU A 123 -8.06 5.39 11.86
CA LEU A 123 -8.48 4.54 12.97
C LEU A 123 -8.53 5.31 14.30
N ALA A 124 -7.48 6.06 14.61
CA ALA A 124 -7.36 6.74 15.90
C ALA A 124 -6.42 7.94 15.82
N LYS A 125 -6.49 8.82 16.82
CA LYS A 125 -5.47 9.81 17.12
C LYS A 125 -4.87 9.49 18.49
N LEU A 126 -3.55 9.46 18.57
CA LEU A 126 -2.82 9.38 19.83
C LEU A 126 -2.20 10.74 20.12
N ARG A 127 -2.48 11.32 21.29
CA ARG A 127 -1.87 12.58 21.74
C ARG A 127 -0.94 12.33 22.91
N ILE A 128 0.23 12.96 22.90
CA ILE A 128 1.22 12.89 23.98
C ILE A 128 1.54 14.32 24.43
N ALA A 129 0.94 14.74 25.53
CA ALA A 129 1.11 16.07 26.08
C ALA A 129 2.22 16.09 27.14
N LEU A 130 3.21 16.95 26.93
CA LEU A 130 4.35 17.24 27.79
C LEU A 130 4.38 18.75 28.07
N PRO A 131 3.45 19.30 28.88
CA PRO A 131 3.27 20.75 29.04
C PRO A 131 4.55 21.48 29.52
N GLY A 132 5.43 20.79 30.24
CA GLY A 132 6.73 21.33 30.66
C GLY A 132 7.77 21.49 29.55
N HIS A 133 7.49 21.03 28.34
CA HIS A 133 8.41 21.02 27.20
C HIS A 133 8.12 22.15 26.20
N ALA A 134 7.40 23.19 26.62
CA ALA A 134 7.13 24.40 25.86
C ALA A 134 8.00 25.59 26.30
N GLY A 135 8.11 26.60 25.43
CA GLY A 135 8.63 27.93 25.78
C GLY A 135 10.10 28.21 25.41
N ALA A 136 10.57 29.39 25.80
CA ALA A 136 11.83 29.98 25.34
C ALA A 136 13.11 29.22 25.74
N ALA A 137 13.02 28.29 26.69
CA ALA A 137 14.15 27.45 27.11
C ALA A 137 14.43 26.29 26.13
N LEU A 138 13.56 26.08 25.15
CA LEU A 138 13.73 25.05 24.12
C LEU A 138 14.71 25.52 23.04
N SER A 139 15.69 24.69 22.71
CA SER A 139 16.70 24.99 21.70
C SER A 139 17.20 23.75 20.96
N GLY A 140 17.79 23.97 19.79
CA GLY A 140 18.42 22.90 19.01
C GLY A 140 17.44 21.81 18.58
N TYR A 141 16.18 22.17 18.32
CA TYR A 141 15.18 21.23 17.82
C TYR A 141 15.57 20.73 16.43
N ARG A 142 15.43 19.43 16.22
CA ARG A 142 15.51 18.76 14.92
C ARG A 142 14.64 17.53 14.94
N ARG A 143 13.84 17.33 13.89
CA ARG A 143 13.18 16.05 13.60
C ARG A 143 13.68 15.47 12.29
N GLN A 144 13.64 14.16 12.16
CA GLN A 144 14.07 13.47 10.96
C GLN A 144 13.33 12.15 10.75
N LEU A 145 13.12 11.82 9.49
CA LEU A 145 12.82 10.48 9.03
C LEU A 145 14.14 9.81 8.65
N ASP A 146 14.51 8.77 9.39
CA ASP A 146 15.67 7.94 9.13
C ASP A 146 15.25 6.79 8.21
N LEU A 147 15.61 6.91 6.94
CA LEU A 147 15.28 5.91 5.92
C LEU A 147 16.12 4.65 6.10
N SER A 148 17.31 4.73 6.72
CA SER A 148 18.20 3.57 6.86
C SER A 148 17.78 2.65 8.01
N ASN A 149 17.14 3.20 9.03
CA ASN A 149 16.69 2.45 10.20
C ASN A 149 15.17 2.27 10.28
N GLY A 150 14.40 2.96 9.43
CA GLY A 150 12.94 2.89 9.45
C GLY A 150 12.33 3.60 10.68
N VAL A 151 12.93 4.70 11.12
CA VAL A 151 12.59 5.37 12.39
C VAL A 151 12.39 6.87 12.19
N VAL A 152 11.31 7.40 12.74
CA VAL A 152 11.16 8.85 12.94
C VAL A 152 11.79 9.23 14.26
N SER A 153 12.55 10.32 14.31
CA SER A 153 13.09 10.82 15.58
C SER A 153 13.05 12.33 15.68
N ALA A 154 12.95 12.82 16.92
CA ALA A 154 13.09 14.23 17.25
C ALA A 154 14.05 14.40 18.42
N SER A 155 14.85 15.45 18.40
CA SER A 155 15.76 15.81 19.48
C SER A 155 15.75 17.30 19.73
N TYR A 156 15.88 17.69 20.99
CA TYR A 156 15.93 19.08 21.43
C TYR A 156 16.61 19.19 22.79
N ARG A 157 16.91 20.42 23.23
CA ARG A 157 17.35 20.72 24.58
C ARG A 157 16.33 21.56 25.31
N LEU A 158 16.07 21.22 26.56
CA LEU A 158 15.25 21.99 27.49
C LEU A 158 16.08 22.21 28.76
N ASN A 159 16.32 23.47 29.13
CA ASN A 159 17.17 23.82 30.28
C ASN A 159 18.55 23.13 30.26
N GLY A 160 19.16 22.99 29.07
CA GLY A 160 20.44 22.33 28.87
C GLY A 160 20.40 20.79 28.83
N VAL A 161 19.30 20.15 29.22
CA VAL A 161 19.11 18.70 29.15
C VAL A 161 18.67 18.30 27.75
N ARG A 162 19.31 17.26 27.16
CA ARG A 162 18.92 16.71 25.86
C ARG A 162 17.76 15.73 26.02
N TYR A 163 16.76 15.88 25.17
CA TYR A 163 15.61 14.99 25.04
C TYR A 163 15.60 14.36 23.64
N ARG A 164 15.12 13.12 23.56
CA ARG A 164 14.97 12.40 22.29
C ARG A 164 13.68 11.59 22.27
N ARG A 165 12.96 11.68 21.15
CA ARG A 165 11.80 10.87 20.79
C ARG A 165 12.17 9.98 19.60
N GLU A 166 11.79 8.72 19.66
CA GLU A 166 11.87 7.76 18.55
C GLU A 166 10.48 7.18 18.31
N VAL A 167 10.02 7.13 17.06
CA VAL A 167 8.73 6.59 16.64
C VAL A 167 8.93 5.64 15.47
N TYR A 168 8.37 4.43 15.57
CA TYR A 168 8.42 3.43 14.51
C TYR A 168 7.23 2.47 14.62
N ALA A 169 6.87 1.87 13.49
CA ALA A 169 5.87 0.81 13.43
C ALA A 169 6.59 -0.53 13.22
N SER A 170 6.63 -1.35 14.27
CA SER A 170 7.30 -2.66 14.24
C SER A 170 6.43 -3.67 13.50
N HIS A 171 6.95 -4.26 12.43
CA HIS A 171 6.32 -5.40 11.75
C HIS A 171 6.35 -6.68 12.61
N PRO A 172 7.49 -7.08 13.22
CA PRO A 172 7.53 -8.29 14.04
C PRO A 172 6.64 -8.25 15.30
N ASP A 173 6.51 -7.07 15.92
CA ASP A 173 5.66 -6.89 17.11
C ASP A 173 4.22 -6.51 16.76
N ASP A 174 3.99 -6.09 15.51
CA ASP A 174 2.73 -5.59 14.97
C ASP A 174 2.09 -4.45 15.80
N VAL A 175 2.92 -3.49 16.20
CA VAL A 175 2.56 -2.31 17.01
C VAL A 175 3.31 -1.05 16.55
N VAL A 176 2.79 0.13 16.88
CA VAL A 176 3.53 1.40 16.81
C VAL A 176 4.12 1.70 18.19
N VAL A 177 5.38 2.09 18.23
CA VAL A 177 6.13 2.40 19.46
C VAL A 177 6.57 3.85 19.44
N VAL A 178 6.34 4.56 20.54
CA VAL A 178 6.97 5.86 20.84
C VAL A 178 7.88 5.69 22.04
N ARG A 179 9.16 6.04 21.89
CA ARG A 179 10.15 5.95 22.96
C ARG A 179 10.71 7.34 23.27
N LEU A 180 10.55 7.77 24.52
CA LEU A 180 11.05 9.04 25.04
C LEU A 180 12.25 8.78 25.95
N THR A 181 13.37 9.48 25.73
CA THR A 181 14.62 9.31 26.48
C THR A 181 15.33 10.64 26.72
N GLY A 182 16.32 10.62 27.63
CA GLY A 182 17.14 11.78 27.98
C GLY A 182 16.84 12.28 29.40
N GLY A 183 16.11 13.39 29.51
CA GLY A 183 15.64 13.91 30.79
C GLY A 183 14.40 13.19 31.33
N PRO A 184 13.92 13.55 32.55
CA PRO A 184 12.62 13.08 33.05
C PRO A 184 11.48 13.69 32.23
N HIS A 185 10.45 12.89 31.98
CA HIS A 185 9.22 13.26 31.29
C HIS A 185 8.04 13.19 32.25
N THR A 186 7.20 14.23 32.22
CA THR A 186 5.94 14.31 32.97
C THR A 186 4.87 14.85 32.04
N GLY A 187 3.73 14.15 31.97
CA GLY A 187 2.72 14.44 30.97
C GLY A 187 1.56 13.45 30.96
N THR A 188 0.79 13.49 29.88
CA THR A 188 -0.39 12.63 29.67
C THR A 188 -0.41 12.05 28.26
N ILE A 189 -1.16 10.96 28.12
CA ILE A 189 -1.47 10.29 26.87
C ILE A 189 -3.00 10.20 26.78
N SER A 190 -3.57 10.61 25.64
CA SER A 190 -4.94 10.30 25.26
C SER A 190 -4.97 9.48 23.98
N LEU A 191 -5.96 8.60 23.88
CA LEU A 191 -6.29 7.84 22.68
C LEU A 191 -7.70 8.22 22.28
N GLU A 192 -7.86 8.75 21.07
CA GLU A 192 -9.13 9.26 20.56
C GLU A 192 -9.55 8.44 19.34
N GLY A 193 -10.77 7.92 19.35
CA GLY A 193 -11.38 7.38 18.15
C GLY A 193 -11.81 8.48 17.17
N THR A 194 -12.15 8.13 15.94
CA THR A 194 -12.46 9.11 14.87
C THR A 194 -13.90 9.03 14.38
N HIS A 195 -14.72 8.18 15.01
CA HIS A 195 -16.10 7.86 14.69
C HIS A 195 -17.06 8.00 15.88
N GLY A 196 -16.64 8.63 16.99
CA GLY A 196 -17.48 8.89 18.17
C GLY A 196 -17.34 7.85 19.28
N GLU A 197 -16.29 7.03 19.22
CA GLU A 197 -15.94 6.00 20.18
C GLU A 197 -15.62 6.62 21.54
N THR A 198 -15.97 5.92 22.62
CA THR A 198 -15.61 6.33 23.98
C THR A 198 -14.40 5.55 24.46
N THR A 199 -13.29 6.25 24.67
CA THR A 199 -12.09 5.67 25.26
C THR A 199 -12.26 5.43 26.75
N THR A 200 -11.82 4.26 27.20
CA THR A 200 -11.84 3.88 28.62
C THR A 200 -10.49 3.36 29.06
N GLY A 201 -10.19 3.58 30.33
CA GLY A 201 -8.94 3.24 30.98
C GLY A 201 -9.12 2.08 31.94
N ARG A 202 -8.36 1.01 31.73
CA ARG A 202 -8.41 -0.20 32.54
C ARG A 202 -7.07 -0.94 32.50
N ASP A 203 -6.68 -1.54 33.63
CA ASP A 203 -5.50 -2.41 33.74
C ASP A 203 -4.20 -1.78 33.20
N GLY A 204 -4.02 -0.46 33.40
CA GLY A 204 -2.82 0.28 32.97
C GLY A 204 -2.80 0.65 31.49
N ARG A 205 -3.96 0.66 30.83
CA ARG A 205 -4.11 0.89 29.38
C ARG A 205 -5.30 1.80 29.11
N LEU A 206 -5.28 2.46 27.96
CA LEU A 206 -6.46 3.08 27.37
C LEU A 206 -6.89 2.27 26.14
N SER A 207 -8.19 2.13 25.92
CA SER A 207 -8.73 1.43 24.75
C SER A 207 -10.16 1.84 24.41
N PHE A 208 -10.53 1.64 23.15
CA PHE A 208 -11.91 1.68 22.68
C PHE A 208 -12.15 0.53 21.69
N ALA A 209 -13.41 0.19 21.48
CA ALA A 209 -13.85 -0.74 20.44
C ALA A 209 -15.25 -0.35 19.96
N ASP A 210 -15.52 -0.53 18.67
CA ASP A 210 -16.83 -0.25 18.08
C ASP A 210 -17.02 -1.02 16.75
N SER A 211 -18.10 -0.74 16.03
CA SER A 211 -18.42 -1.27 14.70
C SER A 211 -18.84 -0.16 13.75
N LEU A 212 -18.31 -0.20 12.52
CA LEU A 212 -18.81 0.66 11.45
C LEU A 212 -20.21 0.21 11.01
N ALA A 213 -20.93 1.08 10.30
CA ALA A 213 -22.28 0.80 9.80
C ALA A 213 -22.36 -0.44 8.89
N ASN A 214 -21.25 -0.82 8.24
CA ASN A 214 -21.12 -2.04 7.43
C ASN A 214 -20.83 -3.31 8.26
N GLY A 215 -20.83 -3.23 9.59
CA GLY A 215 -20.57 -4.35 10.49
C GLY A 215 -19.09 -4.71 10.69
N LEU A 216 -18.15 -3.95 10.13
CA LEU A 216 -16.73 -4.12 10.44
C LEU A 216 -16.47 -3.71 11.89
N ARG A 217 -16.03 -4.65 12.72
CA ARG A 217 -15.62 -4.40 14.11
C ARG A 217 -14.18 -3.95 14.14
N TYR A 218 -13.85 -3.04 15.04
CA TYR A 218 -12.52 -2.50 15.18
C TYR A 218 -12.24 -2.05 16.63
N ALA A 219 -10.96 -1.93 16.95
CA ALA A 219 -10.51 -1.47 18.25
C ALA A 219 -9.12 -0.85 18.18
N ALA A 220 -8.78 -0.05 19.18
CA ALA A 220 -7.43 0.41 19.44
C ALA A 220 -7.14 0.40 20.94
N ALA A 221 -5.87 0.18 21.29
CA ALA A 221 -5.38 0.18 22.65
C ALA A 221 -3.98 0.82 22.71
N VAL A 222 -3.70 1.51 23.81
CA VAL A 222 -2.37 2.05 24.14
C VAL A 222 -2.01 1.76 25.59
N THR A 223 -0.73 1.50 25.83
CA THR A 223 -0.15 1.43 27.18
C THR A 223 1.21 2.11 27.19
N ALA A 224 1.72 2.40 28.40
CA ALA A 224 3.05 2.96 28.57
C ALA A 224 3.76 2.32 29.77
N VAL A 225 5.07 2.15 29.64
CA VAL A 225 5.93 1.58 30.68
C VAL A 225 7.19 2.41 30.86
N SER A 226 7.67 2.44 32.10
CA SER A 226 8.93 3.08 32.49
C SER A 226 9.50 2.33 33.69
N SER A 227 10.84 2.23 33.75
CA SER A 227 11.56 1.70 34.92
C SER A 227 11.71 2.73 36.06
N THR A 228 11.31 3.97 35.80
CA THR A 228 11.43 5.12 36.72
C THR A 228 10.14 5.93 36.76
N GLY A 229 9.99 6.77 37.78
CA GLY A 229 8.79 7.60 37.91
C GLY A 229 7.55 6.80 38.25
N ARG A 230 6.37 7.33 37.88
CA ARG A 230 5.07 6.68 38.08
C ARG A 230 4.19 6.84 36.84
N ILE A 231 3.39 5.81 36.57
CA ILE A 231 2.38 5.80 35.53
C ILE A 231 1.04 5.41 36.17
N SER A 232 -0.02 6.14 35.86
CA SER A 232 -1.37 5.86 36.35
C SER A 232 -2.38 6.09 35.24
N VAL A 233 -3.46 5.31 35.25
CA VAL A 233 -4.61 5.51 34.36
C VAL A 233 -5.78 5.99 35.20
N ASP A 234 -6.42 7.05 34.74
CA ASP A 234 -7.64 7.60 35.32
C ASP A 234 -8.64 7.88 34.20
N HIS A 235 -9.82 7.26 34.28
CA HIS A 235 -10.88 7.36 33.28
C HIS A 235 -10.40 7.13 31.84
N ASP A 236 -10.17 8.18 31.05
CA ASP A 236 -9.78 8.15 29.64
C ASP A 236 -8.32 8.62 29.40
N THR A 237 -7.57 8.88 30.48
CA THR A 237 -6.27 9.52 30.43
C THR A 237 -5.21 8.66 31.13
N LEU A 238 -4.06 8.47 30.47
CA LEU A 238 -2.88 7.86 31.08
C LEU A 238 -1.89 8.97 31.44
N SER A 239 -1.60 9.13 32.72
CA SER A 239 -0.65 10.11 33.25
C SER A 239 0.67 9.46 33.60
N PHE A 240 1.78 10.15 33.35
CA PHE A 240 3.11 9.72 33.73
C PHE A 240 3.90 10.88 34.36
N VAL A 241 4.68 10.58 35.39
CA VAL A 241 5.45 11.57 36.16
C VAL A 241 6.87 11.09 36.36
N ASP A 242 7.84 11.95 36.06
CA ASP A 242 9.29 11.74 36.27
C ASP A 242 9.86 10.47 35.60
N CYS A 243 9.35 10.11 34.43
CA CYS A 243 9.80 8.94 33.66
C CYS A 243 11.01 9.30 32.78
N ARG A 244 12.18 8.68 33.01
CA ARG A 244 13.41 8.96 32.25
C ARG A 244 13.47 8.25 30.90
N GLU A 245 13.01 7.01 30.86
CA GLU A 245 12.70 6.28 29.63
C GLU A 245 11.22 5.91 29.69
N LEU A 246 10.44 6.44 28.76
CA LEU A 246 9.03 6.08 28.61
C LEU A 246 8.86 5.36 27.27
N VAL A 247 8.37 4.13 27.31
CA VAL A 247 8.01 3.37 26.11
C VAL A 247 6.49 3.32 26.05
N ILE A 248 5.92 3.94 25.04
CA ILE A 248 4.49 3.95 24.73
C ILE A 248 4.28 2.98 23.56
N VAL A 249 3.31 2.09 23.70
CA VAL A 249 2.97 1.10 22.67
C VAL A 249 1.50 1.24 22.33
N VAL A 250 1.21 1.43 21.05
CA VAL A 250 -0.16 1.51 20.52
C VAL A 250 -0.38 0.48 19.43
N CYS A 251 -1.56 -0.13 19.45
CA CYS A 251 -2.02 -1.06 18.42
C CYS A 251 -3.50 -0.83 18.19
N GLY A 252 -3.94 -1.08 16.97
CA GLY A 252 -5.35 -1.26 16.67
C GLY A 252 -5.52 -2.22 15.50
N GLY A 253 -6.75 -2.46 15.11
CA GLY A 253 -7.06 -3.32 13.97
C GLY A 253 -8.54 -3.66 13.89
N THR A 254 -8.89 -4.50 12.92
CA THR A 254 -10.28 -4.84 12.59
C THR A 254 -10.50 -6.35 12.58
N ASN A 255 -11.76 -6.77 12.47
CA ASN A 255 -12.09 -8.17 12.25
C ASN A 255 -12.13 -8.56 10.76
N TYR A 256 -11.50 -7.77 9.88
CA TYR A 256 -11.36 -8.10 8.46
C TYR A 256 -10.67 -9.46 8.26
N SER A 257 -11.16 -10.19 7.27
CA SER A 257 -10.60 -11.45 6.78
C SER A 257 -10.57 -11.39 5.25
N PRO A 258 -9.47 -11.78 4.57
CA PRO A 258 -9.43 -11.81 3.11
C PRO A 258 -10.13 -13.05 2.53
N ASP A 259 -11.39 -13.27 2.92
CA ASP A 259 -12.21 -14.41 2.51
C ASP A 259 -13.62 -13.95 2.10
N ALA A 260 -13.90 -14.03 0.81
CA ALA A 260 -15.21 -13.70 0.25
C ALA A 260 -16.34 -14.59 0.80
N ALA A 261 -16.05 -15.83 1.21
CA ALA A 261 -17.04 -16.74 1.77
C ALA A 261 -17.52 -16.30 3.16
N SER A 262 -16.70 -15.54 3.89
CA SER A 262 -17.06 -14.97 5.18
C SER A 262 -17.49 -13.49 5.08
N ASP A 263 -17.82 -13.03 3.87
CA ASP A 263 -18.07 -11.61 3.56
C ASP A 263 -16.95 -10.70 4.08
N PHE A 264 -15.72 -11.19 3.93
CA PHE A 264 -14.48 -10.53 4.35
C PHE A 264 -14.40 -10.17 5.83
N ARG A 265 -15.16 -10.84 6.69
CA ARG A 265 -15.14 -10.61 8.14
C ARG A 265 -15.06 -11.94 8.89
N ASP A 266 -14.27 -11.99 9.95
CA ASP A 266 -14.28 -13.10 10.89
C ASP A 266 -15.00 -12.70 12.18
N ALA A 267 -16.18 -13.26 12.42
CA ALA A 267 -16.97 -13.01 13.61
C ALA A 267 -16.31 -13.56 14.91
N LYS A 268 -15.35 -14.49 14.79
CA LYS A 268 -14.59 -15.03 15.93
C LYS A 268 -13.41 -14.14 16.32
N ASN A 269 -12.94 -13.29 15.41
CA ASN A 269 -11.86 -12.35 15.69
C ASN A 269 -12.39 -11.14 16.45
N ASP A 270 -12.03 -11.02 17.73
CA ASP A 270 -12.32 -9.85 18.56
C ASP A 270 -11.14 -8.86 18.54
N PRO A 271 -11.27 -7.71 17.84
CA PRO A 271 -10.16 -6.77 17.68
C PRO A 271 -9.67 -6.18 19.00
N LEU A 272 -10.55 -6.01 20.00
CA LEU A 272 -10.17 -5.42 21.28
C LEU A 272 -9.21 -6.34 22.03
N THR A 273 -9.59 -7.61 22.18
CA THR A 273 -8.73 -8.63 22.81
C THR A 273 -7.37 -8.73 22.12
N VAL A 274 -7.33 -8.69 20.79
CA VAL A 274 -6.08 -8.75 20.03
C VAL A 274 -5.22 -7.49 20.25
N ALA A 275 -5.81 -6.29 20.17
CA ALA A 275 -5.09 -5.04 20.38
C ALA A 275 -4.51 -4.92 21.79
N GLU A 276 -5.32 -5.21 22.83
CA GLU A 276 -4.87 -5.22 24.23
C GLU A 276 -3.75 -6.26 24.46
N GLY A 277 -3.87 -7.44 23.86
CA GLY A 277 -2.87 -8.49 23.94
C GLY A 277 -1.52 -8.07 23.35
N LYS A 278 -1.52 -7.45 22.16
CA LYS A 278 -0.30 -6.99 21.49
C LYS A 278 0.42 -5.88 22.24
N VAL A 279 -0.30 -4.85 22.69
CA VAL A 279 0.34 -3.76 23.46
C VAL A 279 0.89 -4.28 24.79
N THR A 280 0.19 -5.22 25.45
CA THR A 280 0.65 -5.84 26.71
C THR A 280 1.90 -6.70 26.49
N ALA A 281 1.95 -7.46 25.39
CA ALA A 281 3.10 -8.31 25.08
C ALA A 281 4.35 -7.46 24.77
N ALA A 282 4.21 -6.44 23.93
CA ALA A 282 5.31 -5.53 23.57
C ALA A 282 5.80 -4.71 24.78
N ALA A 283 4.89 -4.26 25.67
CA ALA A 283 5.25 -3.52 26.89
C ALA A 283 6.11 -4.32 27.89
N ARG A 284 6.20 -5.65 27.76
CA ARG A 284 7.10 -6.49 28.57
C ARG A 284 8.54 -6.50 28.06
N VAL A 285 8.79 -5.94 26.88
CA VAL A 285 10.09 -5.90 26.23
C VAL A 285 10.71 -4.52 26.45
N SER A 286 11.99 -4.48 26.80
CA SER A 286 12.71 -3.19 26.96
C SER A 286 12.73 -2.39 25.66
N GLY A 287 12.64 -1.06 25.74
CA GLY A 287 12.62 -0.18 24.57
C GLY A 287 13.77 -0.41 23.58
N THR A 288 14.99 -0.62 24.08
CA THR A 288 16.16 -0.94 23.22
C THR A 288 15.96 -2.23 22.42
N LYS A 289 15.40 -3.29 23.04
CA LYS A 289 15.15 -4.57 22.36
C LYS A 289 14.02 -4.48 21.33
N LEU A 290 12.95 -3.72 21.62
CA LEU A 290 11.90 -3.44 20.63
C LEU A 290 12.49 -2.73 19.40
N LEU A 291 13.30 -1.69 19.63
CA LEU A 291 13.95 -0.94 18.56
C LEU A 291 14.89 -1.82 17.73
N THR A 292 15.72 -2.63 18.40
CA THR A 292 16.64 -3.57 17.71
C THR A 292 15.87 -4.60 16.89
N THR A 293 14.74 -5.11 17.41
CA THR A 293 13.89 -6.07 16.67
C THR A 293 13.31 -5.43 15.41
N HIS A 294 12.80 -4.20 15.52
CA HIS A 294 12.28 -3.42 14.38
C HIS A 294 13.36 -3.18 13.32
N VAL A 295 14.51 -2.64 13.73
CA VAL A 295 15.60 -2.29 12.81
C VAL A 295 16.12 -3.53 12.10
N ALA A 296 16.26 -4.66 12.81
CA ALA A 296 16.64 -5.93 12.20
C ALA A 296 15.65 -6.45 11.18
N ASP A 297 14.35 -6.19 11.33
CA ASP A 297 13.36 -6.51 10.30
C ASP A 297 13.46 -5.57 9.10
N TYR A 298 13.47 -4.27 9.37
CA TYR A 298 13.49 -3.24 8.35
C TYR A 298 14.74 -3.34 7.44
N GLN A 299 15.92 -3.46 8.04
CA GLN A 299 17.20 -3.49 7.32
C GLN A 299 17.33 -4.70 6.40
N ARG A 300 16.68 -5.85 6.70
CA ARG A 300 16.66 -7.00 5.79
C ARG A 300 16.10 -6.68 4.41
N GLN A 301 15.18 -5.73 4.31
CA GLN A 301 14.67 -5.23 3.03
C GLN A 301 15.46 -4.01 2.55
N TYR A 302 15.71 -3.05 3.44
CA TYR A 302 16.38 -1.81 3.07
C TYR A 302 17.77 -2.05 2.47
N ASP A 303 18.57 -2.95 3.06
CA ASP A 303 19.97 -3.18 2.65
C ASP A 303 20.13 -3.95 1.34
N LYS A 304 19.02 -4.45 0.74
CA LYS A 304 19.05 -5.13 -0.57
C LYS A 304 19.41 -4.20 -1.72
N PHE A 305 19.37 -2.87 -1.53
CA PHE A 305 19.68 -1.89 -2.56
C PHE A 305 20.35 -0.66 -1.97
N THR A 306 21.43 -0.23 -2.62
CA THR A 306 22.17 1.00 -2.32
C THR A 306 22.28 1.85 -3.58
N ILE A 307 22.28 3.16 -3.41
CA ILE A 307 22.42 4.13 -4.49
C ILE A 307 23.32 5.28 -4.02
N ASP A 308 24.36 5.56 -4.81
CA ASP A 308 25.27 6.68 -4.62
C ASP A 308 25.38 7.43 -5.96
N LEU A 309 24.84 8.65 -6.00
CA LEU A 309 24.87 9.53 -7.16
C LEU A 309 25.98 10.59 -7.04
N GLY A 310 26.84 10.47 -6.04
CA GLY A 310 27.85 11.45 -5.66
C GLY A 310 27.43 12.32 -4.48
N ARG A 311 28.34 13.21 -4.08
CA ARG A 311 28.20 14.03 -2.88
C ARG A 311 27.64 15.41 -3.20
N SER A 312 26.60 15.82 -2.48
CA SER A 312 26.06 17.17 -2.55
C SER A 312 27.01 18.20 -1.95
N THR A 313 26.88 19.46 -2.38
CA THR A 313 27.75 20.54 -1.91
C THR A 313 27.59 20.80 -0.40
N PRO A 314 28.59 21.40 0.28
CA PRO A 314 28.46 21.78 1.69
C PRO A 314 27.25 22.69 1.97
N VAL A 315 26.89 23.55 1.02
CA VAL A 315 25.72 24.43 1.12
C VAL A 315 24.43 23.61 1.18
N GLN A 316 24.23 22.68 0.23
CA GLN A 316 23.04 21.82 0.22
C GLN A 316 22.94 20.94 1.48
N ARG A 317 24.06 20.36 1.92
CA ARG A 317 24.11 19.55 3.14
C ARG A 317 23.82 20.32 4.43
N SER A 318 23.92 21.65 4.41
CA SER A 318 23.56 22.51 5.55
C SER A 318 22.05 22.84 5.62
N LEU A 319 21.33 22.63 4.51
CA LEU A 319 19.91 22.89 4.38
C LEU A 319 19.09 21.70 4.87
N ASP A 320 17.91 21.98 5.42
CA ASP A 320 16.92 20.95 5.72
C ASP A 320 16.25 20.45 4.43
N SER A 321 15.53 19.33 4.52
CA SER A 321 14.97 18.66 3.34
C SER A 321 14.06 19.57 2.51
N TRP A 322 13.21 20.35 3.18
CA TRP A 322 12.33 21.31 2.50
C TRP A 322 13.12 22.39 1.76
N SER A 323 14.12 22.99 2.40
CA SER A 323 14.94 24.02 1.76
C SER A 323 15.71 23.49 0.55
N ARG A 324 16.16 22.24 0.58
CA ARG A 324 16.81 21.59 -0.58
C ARG A 324 15.82 21.46 -1.76
N ILE A 325 14.59 21.03 -1.51
CA ILE A 325 13.53 20.94 -2.53
C ILE A 325 13.21 22.33 -3.10
N ALA A 326 13.07 23.35 -2.24
CA ALA A 326 12.78 24.72 -2.66
C ALA A 326 13.89 25.30 -3.56
N VAL A 327 15.16 25.02 -3.24
CA VAL A 327 16.29 25.37 -4.11
C VAL A 327 16.19 24.62 -5.44
N ARG A 328 15.95 23.31 -5.43
CA ARG A 328 15.85 22.49 -6.66
C ARG A 328 14.73 22.95 -7.61
N TYR A 329 13.62 23.45 -7.04
CA TYR A 329 12.50 24.00 -7.80
C TYR A 329 12.85 25.32 -8.50
N THR A 330 13.64 26.18 -7.84
CA THR A 330 13.99 27.52 -8.36
C THR A 330 15.28 27.54 -9.17
N ASP A 331 16.20 26.62 -8.91
CA ASP A 331 17.46 26.44 -9.62
C ASP A 331 17.63 24.98 -10.05
N ARG A 332 17.53 24.76 -11.37
CA ARG A 332 17.69 23.43 -11.97
C ARG A 332 19.14 23.09 -12.35
N THR A 333 20.07 24.01 -12.15
CA THR A 333 21.48 23.86 -12.56
C THR A 333 22.39 23.38 -11.44
N THR A 334 22.07 23.67 -10.18
CA THR A 334 22.82 23.17 -9.03
C THR A 334 22.44 21.70 -8.74
N PRO A 335 23.36 20.72 -8.89
CA PRO A 335 23.06 19.31 -8.71
C PRO A 335 22.94 18.96 -7.22
N ASP A 336 21.96 18.14 -6.85
CA ASP A 336 21.78 17.68 -5.46
C ASP A 336 21.72 16.14 -5.36
N PRO A 337 22.81 15.42 -5.66
CA PRO A 337 22.78 13.96 -5.84
C PRO A 337 22.36 13.19 -4.58
N GLU A 338 22.71 13.65 -3.37
CA GLU A 338 22.25 13.01 -2.13
C GLU A 338 20.73 13.18 -1.94
N LEU A 339 20.11 14.27 -2.43
CA LEU A 339 18.65 14.46 -2.40
C LEU A 339 17.96 13.52 -3.40
N GLU A 340 18.52 13.40 -4.60
CA GLU A 340 18.02 12.53 -5.66
C GLU A 340 18.11 11.05 -5.24
N ALA A 341 19.21 10.64 -4.63
CA ALA A 341 19.38 9.31 -4.03
C ALA A 341 18.38 9.06 -2.88
N ALA A 342 18.19 10.06 -1.99
CA ALA A 342 17.22 9.97 -0.91
C ALA A 342 15.78 9.84 -1.42
N TYR A 343 15.42 10.45 -2.56
CA TYR A 343 14.09 10.33 -3.15
C TYR A 343 13.80 8.90 -3.63
N VAL A 344 14.78 8.22 -4.25
CA VAL A 344 14.66 6.80 -4.61
C VAL A 344 14.52 5.93 -3.36
N GLN A 345 15.36 6.17 -2.34
CA GLN A 345 15.26 5.44 -1.07
C GLN A 345 13.95 5.73 -0.33
N TYR A 346 13.34 6.89 -0.51
CA TYR A 346 12.04 7.21 0.07
C TYR A 346 10.90 6.41 -0.58
N GLY A 347 10.93 6.22 -1.90
CA GLY A 347 10.01 5.30 -2.58
C GLY A 347 10.12 3.88 -2.01
N ARG A 348 11.34 3.37 -1.84
CA ARG A 348 11.60 2.07 -1.19
C ARG A 348 11.10 2.02 0.25
N TYR A 349 11.37 3.07 1.03
CA TYR A 349 10.89 3.22 2.40
C TYR A 349 9.36 3.09 2.48
N LEU A 350 8.64 3.79 1.61
CA LEU A 350 7.17 3.73 1.56
C LEU A 350 6.68 2.33 1.18
N THR A 351 7.34 1.63 0.25
CA THR A 351 7.01 0.22 -0.04
C THR A 351 7.23 -0.69 1.17
N ILE A 352 8.39 -0.61 1.84
CA ILE A 352 8.71 -1.46 3.01
C ILE A 352 7.73 -1.20 4.17
N THR A 353 7.32 0.05 4.36
CA THR A 353 6.46 0.46 5.49
C THR A 353 4.97 0.41 5.15
N GLY A 354 4.60 0.41 3.87
CA GLY A 354 3.22 0.47 3.40
C GLY A 354 2.68 -0.83 2.84
N SER A 355 3.53 -1.75 2.36
CA SER A 355 3.09 -3.00 1.72
C SER A 355 3.98 -4.17 2.12
N ARG A 356 3.49 -5.06 2.99
CA ARG A 356 4.27 -6.21 3.50
C ARG A 356 3.51 -7.51 3.26
N ASP A 357 2.81 -7.98 4.29
CA ASP A 357 2.08 -9.23 4.30
C ASP A 357 0.59 -9.00 4.62
N ARG A 358 0.05 -7.82 4.28
CA ARG A 358 -1.38 -7.47 4.41
C ARG A 358 -1.86 -6.83 3.10
N LEU A 359 -3.00 -6.13 3.16
CA LEU A 359 -3.55 -5.38 2.03
C LEU A 359 -2.47 -4.49 1.37
N PRO A 360 -2.54 -4.31 0.04
CA PRO A 360 -1.56 -3.51 -0.70
C PRO A 360 -1.68 -2.02 -0.37
N MET A 361 -0.68 -1.23 -0.78
CA MET A 361 -0.78 0.24 -0.78
C MET A 361 -1.92 0.71 -1.71
N ASN A 362 -2.78 1.58 -1.19
CA ASN A 362 -3.82 2.29 -1.93
C ASN A 362 -3.30 3.65 -2.48
N LEU A 363 -4.17 4.53 -2.96
CA LEU A 363 -3.81 5.86 -3.47
C LEU A 363 -2.97 6.74 -2.52
N GLN A 364 -3.07 6.52 -1.20
CA GLN A 364 -2.30 7.23 -0.17
C GLN A 364 -1.41 6.26 0.64
N GLY A 365 -1.12 5.08 0.07
CA GLY A 365 -0.39 4.02 0.76
C GLY A 365 -1.22 3.43 1.90
N ILE A 366 -0.83 3.72 3.14
CA ILE A 366 -1.62 3.43 4.34
C ILE A 366 -1.77 4.68 5.23
N TRP A 367 -1.49 5.87 4.71
CA TRP A 367 -1.42 7.10 5.50
C TRP A 367 -2.46 8.12 5.06
N VAL A 368 -3.54 8.24 5.85
CA VAL A 368 -4.57 9.28 5.69
C VAL A 368 -4.65 10.12 6.96
N HIS A 369 -5.22 11.32 6.82
CA HIS A 369 -5.38 12.26 7.95
C HIS A 369 -6.84 12.53 8.31
N ASN A 370 -7.80 11.95 7.57
CA ASN A 370 -9.23 12.18 7.73
C ASN A 370 -10.03 10.95 7.28
N ASN A 371 -11.36 11.02 7.44
CA ASN A 371 -12.30 9.95 7.09
C ASN A 371 -13.01 10.17 5.74
N THR A 372 -12.54 11.12 4.93
CA THR A 372 -13.02 11.45 3.59
C THR A 372 -11.85 11.77 2.66
N PRO A 373 -10.85 10.86 2.53
CA PRO A 373 -9.71 11.09 1.66
C PRO A 373 -10.16 11.23 0.20
N ASP A 374 -9.38 11.97 -0.59
CA ASP A 374 -9.63 12.11 -2.02
C ASP A 374 -9.68 10.74 -2.70
N TRP A 375 -10.69 10.55 -3.55
CA TRP A 375 -11.01 9.28 -4.22
C TRP A 375 -11.06 8.09 -3.24
N TYR A 376 -11.52 8.35 -2.01
CA TYR A 376 -11.70 7.38 -0.94
C TYR A 376 -10.42 6.62 -0.54
N ALA A 377 -9.25 7.10 -0.99
CA ALA A 377 -7.98 6.39 -0.99
C ALA A 377 -8.13 4.93 -1.44
N ASP A 378 -8.78 4.73 -2.59
CA ASP A 378 -9.06 3.40 -3.15
C ASP A 378 -7.90 2.75 -3.91
N TYR A 379 -8.18 1.57 -4.43
CA TYR A 379 -7.30 0.92 -5.40
C TYR A 379 -7.78 1.32 -6.80
N HIS A 380 -7.17 2.38 -7.32
CA HIS A 380 -7.48 2.91 -8.64
C HIS A 380 -6.71 2.12 -9.72
N THR A 381 -7.45 1.56 -10.69
CA THR A 381 -6.98 0.46 -11.54
C THR A 381 -6.54 0.87 -12.94
N ASP A 382 -6.51 2.16 -13.25
CA ASP A 382 -6.17 2.70 -14.58
C ASP A 382 -4.83 3.43 -14.64
N ILE A 383 -4.00 3.30 -13.58
CA ILE A 383 -2.57 3.63 -13.55
C ILE A 383 -2.02 3.48 -12.12
N ASN A 384 -2.80 3.89 -11.11
CA ASN A 384 -2.25 4.19 -9.78
C ASN A 384 -1.80 2.96 -9.00
N VAL A 385 -2.66 1.94 -8.87
CA VAL A 385 -2.30 0.74 -8.11
C VAL A 385 -1.17 -0.03 -8.80
N GLN A 386 -1.10 0.02 -10.14
CA GLN A 386 0.02 -0.53 -10.89
C GLN A 386 1.31 0.24 -10.59
N MET A 387 1.25 1.57 -10.64
CA MET A 387 2.38 2.46 -10.37
C MET A 387 2.97 2.26 -8.97
N ASN A 388 2.11 1.98 -7.97
CA ASN A 388 2.54 1.67 -6.60
C ASN A 388 3.57 0.51 -6.53
N TYR A 389 3.57 -0.40 -7.51
CA TYR A 389 4.42 -1.59 -7.53
C TYR A 389 5.52 -1.59 -8.59
N TRP A 390 5.62 -0.58 -9.45
CA TRP A 390 6.67 -0.52 -10.48
C TRP A 390 8.09 -0.50 -9.91
N LEU A 391 8.28 0.10 -8.74
CA LEU A 391 9.58 0.18 -8.08
C LEU A 391 9.97 -1.13 -7.39
N ALA A 392 9.00 -1.95 -6.95
CA ALA A 392 9.23 -3.00 -5.97
C ALA A 392 10.31 -4.01 -6.42
N ASP A 393 10.10 -4.67 -7.55
CA ASP A 393 11.04 -5.66 -8.08
C ASP A 393 12.43 -5.09 -8.43
N PRO A 394 12.55 -4.03 -9.28
CA PRO A 394 13.87 -3.49 -9.64
C PRO A 394 14.64 -2.90 -8.45
N ALA A 395 13.96 -2.57 -7.34
CA ALA A 395 14.58 -2.02 -6.13
C ALA A 395 14.80 -3.06 -5.01
N GLY A 396 14.74 -4.36 -5.32
CA GLY A 396 15.02 -5.45 -4.40
C GLY A 396 13.90 -5.74 -3.38
N LEU A 397 12.68 -5.29 -3.65
CA LEU A 397 11.50 -5.39 -2.79
C LEU A 397 10.41 -6.29 -3.39
N GLY A 398 10.78 -7.28 -4.22
CA GLY A 398 9.82 -8.18 -4.86
C GLY A 398 8.91 -8.95 -3.87
N GLU A 399 9.37 -9.22 -2.65
CA GLU A 399 8.53 -9.87 -1.62
C GLU A 399 7.28 -9.04 -1.26
N ASN A 400 7.33 -7.72 -1.43
CA ASN A 400 6.23 -6.80 -1.18
C ASN A 400 5.15 -6.91 -2.28
N SER A 401 5.49 -7.39 -3.49
CA SER A 401 4.54 -7.61 -4.59
C SER A 401 3.50 -8.71 -4.30
N TYR A 402 3.77 -9.60 -3.31
CA TYR A 402 2.76 -10.57 -2.85
C TYR A 402 1.54 -9.90 -2.23
N ALA A 403 1.66 -8.66 -1.74
CA ALA A 403 0.54 -7.92 -1.18
C ALA A 403 -0.56 -7.69 -2.24
N LEU A 404 -0.17 -7.23 -3.44
CA LEU A 404 -1.11 -7.03 -4.54
C LEU A 404 -1.68 -8.36 -5.05
N ALA A 405 -0.83 -9.38 -5.21
CA ALA A 405 -1.24 -10.70 -5.70
C ALA A 405 -2.33 -11.33 -4.83
N ARG A 406 -2.10 -11.41 -3.53
CA ARG A 406 -3.07 -11.98 -2.57
C ARG A 406 -4.35 -11.15 -2.49
N TYR A 407 -4.28 -9.83 -2.73
CA TYR A 407 -5.47 -8.97 -2.77
C TYR A 407 -6.35 -9.37 -3.95
N CYS A 408 -5.77 -9.42 -5.15
CA CYS A 408 -6.49 -9.83 -6.35
C CYS A 408 -7.08 -11.24 -6.20
N VAL A 409 -6.32 -12.18 -5.62
CA VAL A 409 -6.80 -13.54 -5.36
C VAL A 409 -7.97 -13.57 -4.37
N SER A 410 -7.93 -12.79 -3.30
CA SER A 410 -9.03 -12.74 -2.32
C SER A 410 -10.29 -12.04 -2.87
N GLN A 411 -10.14 -11.10 -3.80
CA GLN A 411 -11.27 -10.40 -4.42
C GLN A 411 -11.92 -11.20 -5.56
N LEU A 412 -11.15 -12.09 -6.22
CA LEU A 412 -11.53 -12.80 -7.45
C LEU A 412 -12.92 -13.46 -7.41
N PRO A 413 -13.37 -14.13 -6.32
CA PRO A 413 -14.71 -14.74 -6.29
C PRO A 413 -15.83 -13.70 -6.46
N VAL A 414 -15.70 -12.54 -5.82
CA VAL A 414 -16.70 -11.46 -5.92
C VAL A 414 -16.64 -10.79 -7.28
N TRP A 415 -15.44 -10.43 -7.76
CA TRP A 415 -15.29 -9.84 -9.11
C TRP A 415 -15.88 -10.74 -10.20
N THR A 416 -15.67 -12.05 -10.11
CA THR A 416 -16.24 -13.04 -11.03
C THR A 416 -17.76 -13.06 -10.98
N ASP A 417 -18.35 -13.09 -9.78
CA ASP A 417 -19.81 -13.11 -9.59
C ASP A 417 -20.47 -11.84 -10.13
N VAL A 418 -19.97 -10.67 -9.73
CA VAL A 418 -20.49 -9.36 -10.16
C VAL A 418 -20.40 -9.21 -11.68
N THR A 419 -19.29 -9.61 -12.29
CA THR A 419 -19.12 -9.57 -13.74
C THR A 419 -20.17 -10.41 -14.45
N LYS A 420 -20.35 -11.67 -14.03
CA LYS A 420 -21.33 -12.58 -14.64
C LYS A 420 -22.76 -12.09 -14.53
N ARG A 421 -23.12 -11.43 -13.43
CA ARG A 421 -24.48 -10.90 -13.21
C ARG A 421 -24.73 -9.58 -13.92
N LEU A 422 -23.76 -8.66 -13.91
CA LEU A 422 -24.02 -7.25 -14.20
C LEU A 422 -23.33 -6.72 -15.45
N PHE A 423 -22.25 -7.35 -15.93
CA PHE A 423 -21.45 -6.77 -17.00
C PHE A 423 -22.25 -6.60 -18.30
N ASN A 424 -23.18 -7.51 -18.59
CA ASN A 424 -24.06 -7.42 -19.77
C ASN A 424 -25.43 -6.77 -19.49
N ASN A 425 -25.60 -6.10 -18.35
CA ASN A 425 -26.78 -5.29 -18.09
C ASN A 425 -26.95 -4.22 -19.19
N GLU A 426 -28.19 -3.96 -19.59
CA GLU A 426 -28.51 -3.02 -20.68
C GLU A 426 -28.05 -1.58 -20.44
N HIS A 427 -27.95 -1.18 -19.16
CA HIS A 427 -27.46 0.12 -18.76
C HIS A 427 -25.93 0.23 -18.85
N ASN A 428 -25.19 -0.88 -18.74
CA ASN A 428 -23.73 -0.83 -18.89
C ASN A 428 -23.35 -0.46 -20.33
N ARG A 429 -22.72 0.70 -20.49
CA ARG A 429 -22.22 1.21 -21.78
C ARG A 429 -21.06 0.40 -22.36
N PHE A 430 -20.36 -0.37 -21.53
CA PHE A 430 -19.25 -1.24 -21.94
C PHE A 430 -19.62 -2.73 -22.02
N ARG A 431 -20.92 -3.05 -21.96
CA ARG A 431 -21.39 -4.44 -22.12
C ARG A 431 -20.90 -5.07 -23.41
N ASN A 432 -20.75 -6.39 -23.41
CA ASN A 432 -20.34 -7.11 -24.60
C ASN A 432 -21.50 -7.18 -25.62
N SER A 433 -21.31 -6.61 -26.81
CA SER A 433 -22.32 -6.60 -27.87
C SER A 433 -22.67 -7.99 -28.41
N SER A 434 -21.82 -9.00 -28.19
CA SER A 434 -22.14 -10.40 -28.51
C SER A 434 -23.07 -11.06 -27.49
N GLY A 435 -23.32 -10.43 -26.33
CA GLY A 435 -24.08 -10.99 -25.22
C GLY A 435 -23.33 -12.04 -24.39
N LYS A 436 -22.11 -12.42 -24.78
CA LYS A 436 -21.28 -13.36 -24.01
C LYS A 436 -20.68 -12.70 -22.77
N VAL A 437 -20.53 -13.46 -21.69
CA VAL A 437 -19.81 -13.03 -20.47
C VAL A 437 -19.09 -14.24 -19.87
N ALA A 438 -17.85 -14.04 -19.45
CA ALA A 438 -17.01 -15.03 -18.80
C ALA A 438 -16.01 -14.32 -17.88
N GLY A 439 -15.28 -15.09 -17.06
CA GLY A 439 -14.20 -14.53 -16.27
C GLY A 439 -14.65 -13.47 -15.25
N TRP A 440 -13.81 -12.45 -15.09
CA TRP A 440 -14.02 -11.31 -14.20
C TRP A 440 -13.56 -10.01 -14.87
N ALA A 441 -14.15 -8.90 -14.46
CA ALA A 441 -13.76 -7.53 -14.78
C ALA A 441 -13.86 -6.68 -13.50
N VAL A 442 -13.32 -5.46 -13.56
CA VAL A 442 -13.38 -4.47 -12.48
C VAL A 442 -13.87 -3.13 -13.01
N ALA A 443 -14.16 -2.20 -12.11
CA ALA A 443 -14.30 -0.79 -12.42
C ALA A 443 -12.98 -0.04 -12.21
N PHE A 444 -12.97 1.25 -12.54
CA PHE A 444 -11.83 2.14 -12.31
C PHE A 444 -11.39 2.16 -10.85
N SER A 445 -12.31 2.01 -9.92
CA SER A 445 -12.05 1.93 -8.49
C SER A 445 -12.42 0.57 -7.91
N THR A 446 -11.57 0.00 -7.05
CA THR A 446 -11.91 -1.19 -6.24
C THR A 446 -11.65 -0.99 -4.75
N ASN A 447 -12.39 -1.71 -3.90
CA ASN A 447 -12.25 -1.68 -2.44
C ASN A 447 -11.75 -3.03 -1.88
N ILE A 448 -11.80 -3.23 -0.55
CA ILE A 448 -11.30 -4.45 0.13
C ILE A 448 -12.31 -5.60 0.25
N TYR A 449 -13.55 -5.39 -0.22
CA TYR A 449 -14.72 -6.28 -0.10
C TYR A 449 -15.18 -6.85 -1.46
N GLY A 450 -14.33 -6.77 -2.48
CA GLY A 450 -14.62 -7.15 -3.86
C GLY A 450 -15.48 -6.14 -4.62
N GLY A 451 -15.78 -4.99 -4.00
CA GLY A 451 -16.59 -3.94 -4.60
C GLY A 451 -15.83 -3.10 -5.61
N SER A 452 -16.58 -2.68 -6.62
CA SER A 452 -16.13 -1.83 -7.73
C SER A 452 -16.89 -0.50 -7.65
N GLY A 453 -16.30 0.62 -8.04
CA GLY A 453 -16.93 1.94 -8.00
C GLY A 453 -16.70 2.73 -9.29
N TRP A 454 -17.61 3.68 -9.58
CA TRP A 454 -17.61 4.49 -10.81
C TRP A 454 -17.91 3.62 -12.06
N ALA A 455 -17.26 3.86 -13.19
CA ALA A 455 -17.54 3.16 -14.44
C ALA A 455 -16.80 1.82 -14.51
N TRP A 456 -17.42 0.84 -15.17
CA TRP A 456 -16.72 -0.39 -15.57
C TRP A 456 -15.42 -0.05 -16.32
N HIS A 457 -14.37 -0.80 -16.05
CA HIS A 457 -13.06 -0.65 -16.64
C HIS A 457 -12.61 -2.01 -17.19
N PRO A 458 -13.07 -2.39 -18.40
CA PRO A 458 -12.81 -3.72 -18.95
C PRO A 458 -11.32 -4.09 -19.00
N SER A 459 -10.46 -3.14 -19.37
CA SER A 459 -8.99 -3.33 -19.46
C SER A 459 -8.27 -3.40 -18.12
N GLY A 460 -8.92 -2.99 -17.02
CA GLY A 460 -8.32 -3.02 -15.69
C GLY A 460 -7.93 -4.43 -15.24
N ASN A 461 -8.69 -5.46 -15.66
CA ASN A 461 -8.35 -6.84 -15.33
C ASN A 461 -7.04 -7.31 -16.00
N ALA A 462 -6.82 -6.96 -17.27
CA ALA A 462 -5.64 -7.29 -18.03
C ALA A 462 -4.43 -6.57 -17.44
N TRP A 463 -4.55 -5.27 -17.14
CA TRP A 463 -3.42 -4.53 -16.56
C TRP A 463 -3.04 -4.99 -15.16
N LEU A 464 -4.02 -5.35 -14.32
CA LEU A 464 -3.74 -6.00 -13.04
C LEU A 464 -2.99 -7.31 -13.27
N CYS A 465 -3.43 -8.15 -14.21
CA CYS A 465 -2.74 -9.38 -14.59
C CYS A 465 -1.30 -9.13 -15.08
N ASN A 466 -1.07 -8.15 -15.96
CA ASN A 466 0.27 -7.81 -16.44
C ASN A 466 1.18 -7.36 -15.28
N SER A 467 0.63 -6.58 -14.35
CA SER A 467 1.36 -6.14 -13.16
C SER A 467 1.75 -7.31 -12.25
N LEU A 468 0.87 -8.31 -12.08
CA LEU A 468 1.17 -9.52 -11.33
C LEU A 468 2.19 -10.41 -12.06
N TRP A 469 2.04 -10.55 -13.38
CA TRP A 469 2.97 -11.33 -14.20
C TRP A 469 4.39 -10.78 -14.15
N ARG A 470 4.57 -9.46 -14.20
CA ARG A 470 5.90 -8.83 -14.09
C ARG A 470 6.67 -9.31 -12.86
N HIS A 471 6.03 -9.46 -11.70
CA HIS A 471 6.72 -10.02 -10.53
C HIS A 471 7.16 -11.48 -10.74
N TYR A 472 6.33 -12.29 -11.40
CA TYR A 472 6.73 -13.63 -11.81
C TYR A 472 7.93 -13.60 -12.77
N GLU A 473 7.98 -12.65 -13.71
CA GLU A 473 9.13 -12.52 -14.62
C GLU A 473 10.44 -12.28 -13.86
N TYR A 474 10.44 -11.41 -12.85
CA TYR A 474 11.60 -11.14 -12.00
C TYR A 474 11.98 -12.32 -11.10
N SER A 475 11.00 -12.98 -10.49
CA SER A 475 11.25 -14.00 -9.46
C SER A 475 11.42 -15.41 -10.02
N GLN A 476 10.74 -15.71 -11.12
CA GLN A 476 10.50 -17.07 -11.64
C GLN A 476 9.98 -18.04 -10.56
N ASP A 477 9.31 -17.53 -9.53
CA ASP A 477 8.78 -18.37 -8.45
C ASP A 477 7.53 -19.12 -8.89
N ARG A 478 7.64 -20.45 -8.96
CA ARG A 478 6.53 -21.32 -9.29
C ARG A 478 5.39 -21.23 -8.28
N ALA A 479 5.67 -21.04 -6.99
CA ALA A 479 4.61 -20.93 -5.98
C ALA A 479 3.82 -19.62 -6.15
N TYR A 480 4.50 -18.52 -6.47
CA TYR A 480 3.85 -17.28 -6.87
C TYR A 480 3.02 -17.45 -8.16
N LEU A 481 3.56 -18.14 -9.18
CA LEU A 481 2.81 -18.41 -10.41
C LEU A 481 1.52 -19.18 -10.13
N GLU A 482 1.59 -20.22 -9.30
CA GLU A 482 0.42 -20.99 -8.84
C GLU A 482 -0.61 -20.12 -8.12
N LEU A 483 -0.16 -19.14 -7.32
CA LEU A 483 -1.02 -18.19 -6.62
C LEU A 483 -1.79 -17.29 -7.59
N ILE A 484 -1.13 -16.70 -8.59
CA ILE A 484 -1.76 -15.73 -9.51
C ILE A 484 -2.49 -16.39 -10.69
N TYR A 485 -2.22 -17.66 -10.96
CA TYR A 485 -2.78 -18.37 -12.12
C TYR A 485 -4.32 -18.27 -12.25
N PRO A 486 -5.13 -18.41 -11.18
CA PRO A 486 -6.58 -18.26 -11.29
C PRO A 486 -7.02 -16.87 -11.73
N VAL A 487 -6.27 -15.83 -11.33
CA VAL A 487 -6.54 -14.43 -11.71
C VAL A 487 -6.26 -14.23 -13.20
N LEU A 488 -5.10 -14.70 -13.68
CA LEU A 488 -4.71 -14.68 -15.10
C LEU A 488 -5.75 -15.41 -15.97
N LYS A 489 -6.10 -16.64 -15.57
CA LYS A 489 -7.08 -17.47 -16.30
C LYS A 489 -8.42 -16.77 -16.44
N GLY A 490 -8.94 -16.22 -15.33
CA GLY A 490 -10.22 -15.54 -15.34
C GLY A 490 -10.23 -14.28 -16.22
N ALA A 491 -9.13 -13.52 -16.28
CA ALA A 491 -9.03 -12.37 -17.17
C ALA A 491 -8.96 -12.81 -18.65
N ALA A 492 -8.20 -13.88 -18.93
CA ALA A 492 -8.08 -14.44 -20.28
C ALA A 492 -9.42 -14.96 -20.82
N GLU A 493 -10.21 -15.65 -19.98
CA GLU A 493 -11.57 -16.08 -20.32
C GLU A 493 -12.52 -14.91 -20.60
N PHE A 494 -12.42 -13.82 -19.83
CA PHE A 494 -13.20 -12.60 -20.08
C PHE A 494 -12.89 -12.03 -21.47
N TRP A 495 -11.62 -11.91 -21.83
CA TRP A 495 -11.20 -11.38 -23.13
C TRP A 495 -11.49 -12.32 -24.30
N GLN A 496 -11.39 -13.64 -24.09
CA GLN A 496 -11.85 -14.63 -25.07
C GLN A 496 -13.33 -14.44 -25.42
N ALA A 497 -14.17 -14.13 -24.43
CA ALA A 497 -15.59 -13.89 -24.62
C ALA A 497 -15.91 -12.49 -25.17
N ARG A 498 -15.09 -11.48 -24.83
CA ARG A 498 -15.34 -10.07 -25.12
C ARG A 498 -14.93 -9.62 -26.51
N LEU A 499 -13.81 -10.12 -27.04
CA LEU A 499 -13.28 -9.66 -28.33
C LEU A 499 -14.29 -9.89 -29.46
N ILE A 500 -14.41 -8.91 -30.35
CA ILE A 500 -15.28 -8.95 -31.52
C ILE A 500 -14.45 -8.92 -32.80
N THR A 501 -15.01 -9.46 -33.88
CA THR A 501 -14.37 -9.41 -35.20
C THR A 501 -14.71 -8.10 -35.91
N THR A 502 -13.72 -7.48 -36.52
CA THR A 502 -13.87 -6.34 -37.42
C THR A 502 -13.06 -6.56 -38.70
N LYS A 503 -13.43 -5.85 -39.77
CA LYS A 503 -12.66 -5.81 -41.02
C LYS A 503 -11.78 -4.57 -41.02
N VAL A 504 -10.46 -4.76 -41.08
CA VAL A 504 -9.47 -3.69 -41.16
C VAL A 504 -8.94 -3.64 -42.59
N THR A 505 -8.85 -2.44 -43.15
CA THR A 505 -8.22 -2.20 -44.45
C THR A 505 -6.89 -1.49 -44.25
N ASP A 506 -5.82 -2.14 -44.67
CA ASP A 506 -4.46 -1.61 -44.64
C ASP A 506 -4.25 -0.52 -45.71
N ALA A 507 -3.19 0.27 -45.57
CA ALA A 507 -2.91 1.40 -46.46
C ALA A 507 -2.69 0.99 -47.93
N ASP A 508 -2.33 -0.27 -48.17
CA ASP A 508 -2.17 -0.87 -49.49
C ASP A 508 -3.51 -1.34 -50.12
N GLY A 509 -4.62 -1.19 -49.39
CA GLY A 509 -5.96 -1.62 -49.81
C GLY A 509 -6.29 -3.07 -49.44
N THR A 510 -5.38 -3.81 -48.81
CA THR A 510 -5.62 -5.17 -48.34
C THR A 510 -6.60 -5.14 -47.17
N SER A 511 -7.69 -5.92 -47.24
CA SER A 511 -8.59 -6.09 -46.09
C SER A 511 -8.39 -7.43 -45.41
N ARG A 512 -8.33 -7.41 -44.07
CA ARG A 512 -8.24 -8.61 -43.23
C ARG A 512 -9.23 -8.53 -42.07
N GLU A 513 -9.71 -9.69 -41.65
CA GLU A 513 -10.49 -9.80 -40.42
C GLU A 513 -9.54 -9.84 -39.22
N MET A 514 -9.80 -8.97 -38.25
CA MET A 514 -9.03 -8.81 -37.02
C MET A 514 -9.97 -8.86 -35.82
N LEU A 515 -9.41 -9.14 -34.65
CA LEU A 515 -10.07 -9.04 -33.36
C LEU A 515 -9.79 -7.68 -32.72
N ILE A 516 -10.82 -7.08 -32.15
CA ILE A 516 -10.74 -5.83 -31.40
C ILE A 516 -11.50 -5.95 -30.09
N ASP A 517 -11.13 -5.15 -29.09
CA ASP A 517 -12.00 -4.90 -27.96
C ASP A 517 -13.32 -4.27 -28.43
N ASP A 518 -14.39 -4.67 -27.75
CA ASP A 518 -15.66 -3.98 -27.86
C ASP A 518 -15.62 -2.67 -27.08
N THR A 519 -16.65 -1.83 -27.22
CA THR A 519 -16.67 -0.45 -26.71
C THR A 519 -16.04 -0.31 -25.32
N ALA A 520 -14.96 0.45 -25.24
CA ALA A 520 -14.21 0.82 -24.04
C ALA A 520 -13.85 2.31 -24.10
N TRP A 521 -13.17 2.80 -23.07
CA TRP A 521 -12.75 4.20 -22.97
C TRP A 521 -11.26 4.26 -22.69
N SER A 522 -10.54 5.16 -23.38
CA SER A 522 -9.13 5.42 -23.09
C SER A 522 -9.06 6.29 -21.83
N PRO A 523 -8.55 5.77 -20.70
CA PRO A 523 -8.45 6.55 -19.47
C PRO A 523 -7.64 7.82 -19.77
N GLU A 524 -8.14 9.03 -19.60
CA GLU A 524 -9.46 9.44 -19.11
C GLU A 524 -10.02 10.55 -20.00
N HIS A 525 -10.06 10.32 -21.31
CA HIS A 525 -10.48 11.34 -22.25
C HIS A 525 -10.98 10.78 -23.58
N GLY A 526 -11.46 11.68 -24.44
CA GLY A 526 -11.94 11.33 -25.76
C GLY A 526 -13.19 10.42 -25.73
N PRO A 527 -13.56 9.86 -26.89
CA PRO A 527 -14.79 9.10 -27.04
C PRO A 527 -14.68 7.65 -26.56
N ASP A 528 -15.80 7.09 -26.11
CA ASP A 528 -15.99 5.64 -26.05
C ASP A 528 -15.86 5.05 -27.45
N SER A 529 -14.98 4.06 -27.62
CA SER A 529 -14.61 3.52 -28.93
C SER A 529 -14.32 2.04 -28.85
N LYS A 530 -14.35 1.38 -30.01
CA LYS A 530 -13.93 -0.01 -30.17
C LYS A 530 -12.49 -0.03 -30.66
N GLY A 531 -11.71 -1.04 -30.26
CA GLY A 531 -10.33 -1.17 -30.72
C GLY A 531 -9.35 -0.19 -30.10
N ILE A 532 -9.62 0.36 -28.90
CA ILE A 532 -8.72 1.37 -28.33
C ILE A 532 -7.36 0.75 -28.03
N THR A 533 -6.28 1.50 -28.28
CA THR A 533 -4.92 0.99 -28.17
C THR A 533 -4.61 0.46 -26.78
N TYR A 534 -5.02 1.23 -25.76
CA TYR A 534 -4.91 0.87 -24.35
C TYR A 534 -5.42 -0.56 -24.05
N ALA A 535 -6.60 -0.93 -24.53
CA ALA A 535 -7.15 -2.27 -24.31
C ALA A 535 -6.37 -3.32 -25.13
N GLN A 536 -6.08 -3.02 -26.38
CA GLN A 536 -5.48 -3.96 -27.32
C GLN A 536 -4.07 -4.40 -26.88
N GLU A 537 -3.23 -3.48 -26.42
CA GLU A 537 -1.87 -3.82 -25.97
C GLU A 537 -1.88 -4.65 -24.68
N LEU A 538 -2.70 -4.26 -23.69
CA LEU A 538 -2.83 -5.01 -22.44
C LEU A 538 -3.35 -6.44 -22.66
N VAL A 539 -4.32 -6.61 -23.57
CA VAL A 539 -4.88 -7.92 -23.90
C VAL A 539 -3.89 -8.78 -24.69
N TRP A 540 -3.12 -8.15 -25.58
CA TRP A 540 -2.06 -8.84 -26.29
C TRP A 540 -1.02 -9.41 -25.32
N GLU A 541 -0.59 -8.61 -24.34
CA GLU A 541 0.36 -9.03 -23.30
C GLU A 541 -0.27 -10.14 -22.44
N LEU A 542 -1.51 -9.96 -21.95
CA LEU A 542 -2.23 -10.97 -21.15
C LEU A 542 -2.29 -12.36 -21.82
N PHE A 543 -2.51 -12.42 -23.14
CA PHE A 543 -2.58 -13.69 -23.87
C PHE A 543 -1.22 -14.40 -23.92
N GLU A 544 -0.11 -13.65 -24.10
CA GLU A 544 1.25 -14.20 -24.03
C GLU A 544 1.54 -14.75 -22.62
N GLU A 545 1.23 -13.94 -21.61
CA GLU A 545 1.46 -14.26 -20.20
C GLU A 545 0.70 -15.51 -19.77
N PHE A 546 -0.60 -15.59 -20.09
CA PHE A 546 -1.42 -16.75 -19.78
C PHE A 546 -0.93 -18.00 -20.51
N THR A 547 -0.58 -17.90 -21.80
CA THR A 547 -0.06 -19.02 -22.58
C THR A 547 1.25 -19.54 -21.99
N THR A 548 2.12 -18.63 -21.54
CA THR A 548 3.38 -18.97 -20.88
C THR A 548 3.15 -19.60 -19.50
N ALA A 549 2.24 -19.04 -18.70
CA ALA A 549 1.82 -19.58 -17.40
C ALA A 549 1.26 -21.01 -17.53
N SER A 550 0.33 -21.20 -18.46
CA SER A 550 -0.30 -22.48 -18.81
C SER A 550 0.75 -23.54 -19.13
N ARG A 551 1.72 -23.20 -19.98
CA ARG A 551 2.83 -24.10 -20.34
C ARG A 551 3.73 -24.41 -19.15
N ALA A 552 4.07 -23.41 -18.34
CA ALA A 552 4.95 -23.58 -17.18
C ALA A 552 4.32 -24.47 -16.08
N LEU A 553 3.01 -24.39 -15.89
CA LEU A 553 2.27 -25.21 -14.92
C LEU A 553 1.72 -26.52 -15.51
N GLY A 554 1.66 -26.66 -16.83
CA GLY A 554 1.10 -27.82 -17.51
C GLY A 554 -0.43 -27.91 -17.38
N ARG A 555 -1.15 -26.79 -17.52
CA ARG A 555 -2.61 -26.68 -17.32
C ARG A 555 -3.27 -25.94 -18.47
N ASP A 556 -4.56 -26.20 -18.72
CA ASP A 556 -5.40 -25.45 -19.66
C ASP A 556 -4.82 -25.28 -21.09
N SER A 557 -4.17 -26.32 -21.62
CA SER A 557 -3.47 -26.26 -22.92
C SER A 557 -4.38 -25.95 -24.11
N GLU A 558 -5.66 -26.35 -24.05
CA GLU A 558 -6.64 -26.03 -25.10
C GLU A 558 -6.98 -24.53 -25.10
N LEU A 559 -7.27 -23.96 -23.92
CA LEU A 559 -7.51 -22.52 -23.78
C LEU A 559 -6.28 -21.71 -24.22
N ALA A 560 -5.08 -22.11 -23.82
CA ALA A 560 -3.85 -21.44 -24.24
C ALA A 560 -3.64 -21.47 -25.77
N ALA A 561 -3.97 -22.59 -26.43
CA ALA A 561 -3.88 -22.69 -27.88
C ALA A 561 -4.90 -21.77 -28.59
N ASP A 562 -6.13 -21.70 -28.09
CA ASP A 562 -7.16 -20.81 -28.63
C ASP A 562 -6.74 -19.34 -28.48
N LEU A 563 -6.23 -18.96 -27.30
CA LEU A 563 -5.81 -17.58 -27.01
C LEU A 563 -4.60 -17.16 -27.85
N ALA A 564 -3.61 -18.03 -28.06
CA ALA A 564 -2.50 -17.76 -28.97
C ALA A 564 -3.00 -17.49 -30.40
N ALA A 565 -3.97 -18.29 -30.89
CA ALA A 565 -4.57 -18.06 -32.21
C ALA A 565 -5.41 -16.78 -32.29
N MET A 566 -5.98 -16.32 -31.18
CA MET A 566 -6.67 -15.03 -31.09
C MET A 566 -5.69 -13.86 -31.03
N GLN A 567 -4.58 -14.00 -30.29
CA GLN A 567 -3.52 -13.01 -30.17
C GLN A 567 -2.93 -12.64 -31.54
N ASP A 568 -2.68 -13.64 -32.40
CA ASP A 568 -2.22 -13.44 -33.79
C ASP A 568 -3.19 -12.62 -34.67
N LYS A 569 -4.46 -12.55 -34.27
CA LYS A 569 -5.53 -11.82 -34.97
C LYS A 569 -5.88 -10.50 -34.30
N LEU A 570 -5.29 -10.16 -33.16
CA LEU A 570 -5.59 -8.92 -32.47
C LEU A 570 -5.08 -7.73 -33.27
N TYR A 571 -5.90 -6.70 -33.44
CA TYR A 571 -5.46 -5.45 -34.06
C TYR A 571 -4.58 -4.67 -33.08
N LEU A 572 -3.32 -4.44 -33.43
CA LEU A 572 -2.40 -3.61 -32.67
C LEU A 572 -2.35 -2.17 -33.22
N PRO A 573 -2.00 -1.19 -32.38
CA PRO A 573 -1.93 0.21 -32.78
C PRO A 573 -0.93 0.46 -33.91
N ARG A 574 -1.12 1.58 -34.59
CA ARG A 574 -0.28 2.01 -35.71
C ARG A 574 0.24 3.40 -35.46
N VAL A 575 1.31 3.76 -36.16
CA VAL A 575 1.69 5.16 -36.27
C VAL A 575 0.74 5.84 -37.23
N SER A 576 0.06 6.89 -36.74
CA SER A 576 -0.87 7.68 -37.54
C SER A 576 -0.13 8.32 -38.71
N PRO A 577 -0.62 8.15 -39.95
CA PRO A 577 -0.07 8.84 -41.12
C PRO A 577 -0.37 10.35 -41.12
N LYS A 578 -1.26 10.84 -40.24
CA LYS A 578 -1.61 12.27 -40.15
C LYS A 578 -0.80 13.00 -39.09
N THR A 579 -0.63 12.41 -37.91
CA THR A 579 0.03 13.05 -36.77
C THR A 579 1.48 12.59 -36.57
N GLY A 580 1.82 11.39 -37.06
CA GLY A 580 3.10 10.73 -36.77
C GLY A 580 3.20 10.15 -35.35
N TRP A 581 2.11 10.14 -34.58
CA TRP A 581 2.05 9.57 -33.23
C TRP A 581 1.53 8.14 -33.27
N LEU A 582 1.75 7.37 -32.20
CA LEU A 582 1.00 6.13 -31.99
C LEU A 582 -0.48 6.49 -31.88
N GLU A 583 -1.33 5.81 -32.64
CA GLU A 583 -2.77 6.00 -32.60
C GLU A 583 -3.31 5.57 -31.23
N GLU A 584 -4.14 6.39 -30.60
CA GLU A 584 -4.80 6.07 -29.32
C GLU A 584 -6.15 5.34 -29.53
N TRP A 585 -6.85 5.70 -30.61
CA TRP A 585 -8.05 5.04 -31.09
C TRP A 585 -7.76 4.43 -32.46
N MET A 586 -8.60 3.51 -32.98
CA MET A 586 -8.51 3.03 -34.37
C MET A 586 -8.89 4.12 -35.39
N SER A 587 -8.11 5.18 -35.42
CA SER A 587 -8.32 6.41 -36.18
C SER A 587 -6.97 7.09 -36.39
N PRO A 588 -6.66 7.55 -37.62
CA PRO A 588 -5.47 8.35 -37.85
C PRO A 588 -5.60 9.77 -37.24
N ASP A 589 -6.81 10.20 -36.88
CA ASP A 589 -7.06 11.48 -36.23
C ASP A 589 -6.91 11.36 -34.71
N ASN A 590 -6.36 12.40 -34.07
CA ASN A 590 -6.40 12.53 -32.62
C ASN A 590 -7.83 12.93 -32.18
N LEU A 591 -8.48 12.08 -31.37
CA LEU A 591 -9.85 12.28 -30.92
C LEU A 591 -9.95 12.86 -29.49
N GLY A 592 -8.80 13.13 -28.85
CA GLY A 592 -8.73 13.64 -27.49
C GLY A 592 -7.80 14.84 -27.33
N GLU A 593 -7.45 15.09 -26.08
CA GLU A 593 -6.58 16.20 -25.69
C GLU A 593 -5.11 15.87 -25.91
N THR A 594 -4.37 16.74 -26.61
CA THR A 594 -2.93 16.54 -26.93
C THR A 594 -1.99 16.68 -25.73
N THR A 595 -2.47 17.22 -24.62
CA THR A 595 -1.72 17.43 -23.38
C THR A 595 -2.40 16.75 -22.19
N HIS A 596 -3.15 15.68 -22.44
CA HIS A 596 -3.80 14.92 -21.39
C HIS A 596 -2.76 14.34 -20.42
N ARG A 597 -3.16 14.15 -19.17
CA ARG A 597 -2.27 13.61 -18.14
C ARG A 597 -2.01 12.11 -18.29
N HIS A 598 -2.96 11.39 -18.88
CA HIS A 598 -2.82 9.96 -19.16
C HIS A 598 -2.15 9.77 -20.52
N LEU A 599 -1.30 8.76 -20.58
CA LEU A 599 -0.61 8.26 -21.77
C LEU A 599 -0.93 6.76 -21.83
N SER A 600 -2.21 6.47 -22.07
CA SER A 600 -2.77 5.12 -21.98
C SER A 600 -2.33 4.19 -23.13
N PRO A 601 -2.16 4.68 -24.38
CA PRO A 601 -1.28 4.07 -25.37
C PRO A 601 0.19 4.32 -25.05
#